data_AF-A0A971EGT8-F1
#
_entry.id   AF-A0A971EGT8-F1
#
_cell.length_a   1.000
_cell.length_b   1.000
_cell.length_c   1.000
_cell.angle_alpha   90.00
_cell.angle_beta   90.00
_cell.angle_gamma   90.00
#
_symmetry.space_group_name_H-M   'P 1'
#
loop_
_entity.id
_entity.type
_entity.pdbx_description
1 polymer ?
#
loop_
_entity_poly.entity_id
_entity_poly.type
_entity_poly.pdbx_seq_one_letter_code
_entity_poly.pdbx_strand_id
1 'polypeptide(L)'
;MLDFIKKIYMRDDTSSRNQANNRLRVVLTHDRLNLNANTLNTLKEEIIAVISKHLDIDGTPEVRLITEGRNTALDISIPIKGR
;
A
#
# COMPACT_ATOMS: atom_id res chain seq x y z
N MET A 1 -14.43 -10.10 0.93
CA MET A 1 -13.04 -9.63 1.19
C MET A 1 -12.29 -9.46 -0.13
N LEU A 2 -12.35 -10.44 -1.04
CA LEU A 2 -11.83 -10.30 -2.40
C LEU A 2 -12.41 -9.09 -3.16
N ASP A 3 -13.71 -8.81 -3.01
CA ASP A 3 -14.35 -7.65 -3.64
C ASP A 3 -13.80 -6.31 -3.14
N PHE A 4 -13.41 -6.25 -1.86
CA PHE A 4 -12.81 -5.07 -1.24
C PHE A 4 -11.39 -4.83 -1.79
N ILE A 5 -10.57 -5.89 -1.90
CA ILE A 5 -9.25 -5.81 -2.54
C ILE A 5 -9.38 -5.39 -4.01
N LYS A 6 -10.35 -5.97 -4.74
CA LYS A 6 -10.61 -5.62 -6.15
C LYS A 6 -10.99 -4.15 -6.31
N LYS A 7 -11.83 -3.62 -5.42
CA LYS A 7 -12.22 -2.19 -5.41
C LYS A 7 -11.05 -1.26 -5.12
N ILE A 8 -10.12 -1.65 -4.24
CA ILE A 8 -8.89 -0.92 -3.98
C ILE A 8 -7.99 -0.92 -5.23
N TYR A 9 -7.92 -2.04 -5.94
CA TYR A 9 -7.13 -2.17 -7.16
C TYR A 9 -7.69 -1.33 -8.32
N MET A 10 -9.01 -1.36 -8.54
CA MET A 10 -9.67 -0.65 -9.66
C MET A 10 -9.67 0.88 -9.54
N ARG A 11 -9.37 1.47 -8.36
CA ARG A 11 -9.26 2.94 -8.21
C ARG A 11 -8.10 3.55 -8.98
N ASP A 12 -7.09 2.76 -9.36
CA ASP A 12 -5.89 3.26 -10.05
C ASP A 12 -6.00 3.21 -11.59
N ASP A 13 -6.98 2.46 -12.14
CA ASP A 13 -7.12 2.21 -13.59
C ASP A 13 -7.48 3.47 -14.41
N THR A 14 -7.94 4.53 -13.75
CA THR A 14 -8.30 5.80 -14.44
C THR A 14 -7.09 6.70 -14.74
N SER A 15 -5.89 6.43 -14.22
CA SER A 15 -4.68 7.19 -14.56
C SER A 15 -3.92 6.53 -15.71
N SER A 16 -4.49 6.72 -16.89
CA SER A 16 -3.95 6.44 -18.21
C SER A 16 -2.42 6.57 -18.34
N ARG A 17 -1.77 5.50 -18.80
CA ARG A 17 -0.79 5.48 -19.91
C ARG A 17 0.54 6.26 -19.80
N ASN A 18 0.80 7.09 -18.79
CA ASN A 18 1.94 8.03 -18.83
C ASN A 18 2.97 7.95 -17.70
N GLN A 19 2.89 6.97 -16.80
CA GLN A 19 3.99 6.72 -15.88
C GLN A 19 4.20 5.22 -15.73
N ALA A 20 5.05 4.68 -16.59
CA ALA A 20 5.79 3.46 -16.29
C ALA A 20 6.82 3.73 -15.17
N ASN A 21 6.38 4.35 -14.07
CA ASN A 21 7.12 4.36 -12.84
C ASN A 21 6.88 3.00 -12.22
N ASN A 22 7.91 2.17 -12.14
CA ASN A 22 7.82 0.92 -11.40
C ASN A 22 7.40 1.28 -9.97
N ARG A 23 6.16 0.95 -9.59
CA ARG A 23 5.63 1.20 -8.25
C ARG A 23 5.26 -0.13 -7.64
N LEU A 24 5.86 -0.46 -6.52
CA LEU A 24 5.49 -1.61 -5.73
C LEU A 24 4.26 -1.25 -4.89
N ARG A 25 3.17 -1.98 -5.08
CA ARG A 25 1.93 -1.80 -4.30
C ARG A 25 1.76 -2.94 -3.31
N VAL A 26 1.57 -2.61 -2.04
CA VAL A 26 1.33 -3.55 -0.94
C VAL A 26 -0.01 -3.22 -0.30
N VAL A 27 -0.94 -4.18 -0.29
CA VAL A 27 -2.25 -4.02 0.34
C VAL A 27 -2.36 -5.00 1.50
N LEU A 28 -2.41 -4.49 2.72
CA LEU A 28 -2.60 -5.29 3.93
C LEU A 28 -4.05 -5.13 4.41
N THR A 29 -4.87 -6.18 4.34
CA THR A 29 -6.26 -6.15 4.79
C THR A 29 -6.47 -6.95 6.06
N HIS A 30 -7.22 -6.43 7.02
CA HIS A 30 -7.61 -7.14 8.24
C HIS A 30 -9.10 -6.94 8.56
N ASP A 31 -9.71 -7.94 9.20
CA ASP A 31 -11.16 -8.00 9.49
C ASP A 31 -11.51 -7.62 10.94
N ARG A 32 -10.61 -7.88 11.91
CA ARG A 32 -10.94 -7.84 13.35
C ARG A 32 -9.86 -7.26 14.27
N LEU A 33 -8.73 -6.84 13.75
CA LEU A 33 -7.73 -6.19 14.59
C LEU A 33 -8.11 -4.70 14.73
N ASN A 34 -8.51 -4.29 15.93
CA ASN A 34 -8.37 -2.88 16.35
C ASN A 34 -6.86 -2.61 16.46
N LEU A 35 -6.18 -2.55 15.31
CA LEU A 35 -4.79 -2.15 15.27
C LEU A 35 -4.77 -0.70 15.70
N ASN A 36 -4.17 -0.44 16.86
CA ASN A 36 -3.95 0.91 17.31
C ASN A 36 -3.14 1.64 16.24
N ALA A 37 -3.38 2.94 16.06
CA ALA A 37 -2.69 3.76 15.07
C ALA A 37 -1.15 3.64 15.19
N ASN A 38 -0.65 3.41 16.41
CA ASN A 38 0.77 3.15 16.66
C ASN A 38 1.25 1.86 15.97
N THR A 39 0.53 0.75 16.10
CA THR A 39 0.88 -0.53 15.48
C THR A 39 0.82 -0.45 13.95
N LEU A 40 -0.15 0.27 13.39
CA LEU A 40 -0.22 0.52 11.94
C LEU A 40 0.99 1.33 11.46
N ASN A 41 1.42 2.33 12.22
CA ASN A 41 2.62 3.10 11.91
C ASN A 41 3.89 2.25 12.00
N THR A 42 4.04 1.42 13.02
CA THR A 42 5.17 0.49 13.14
C THR A 42 5.19 -0.49 11.97
N LEU A 43 4.07 -1.13 11.66
CA LEU A 43 3.97 -2.06 10.51
C LEU A 43 4.33 -1.37 9.19
N LYS A 44 3.83 -0.16 8.98
CA LYS A 44 4.17 0.66 7.81
C LYS A 44 5.68 0.87 7.71
N GLU A 45 6.33 1.30 8.79
CA GLU A 45 7.77 1.56 8.83
C GLU A 45 8.59 0.28 8.61
N GLU A 46 8.20 -0.82 9.23
CA GLU A 46 8.86 -2.12 9.07
C GLU A 46 8.75 -2.65 7.63
N ILE A 47 7.56 -2.57 7.03
CA ILE A 47 7.33 -3.00 5.64
C ILE A 47 8.20 -2.18 4.69
N ILE A 48 8.21 -0.85 4.85
CA ILE A 48 9.03 0.03 4.01
C ILE A 48 10.51 -0.28 4.23
N ALA A 49 10.96 -0.45 5.47
CA ALA A 49 12.36 -0.75 5.78
C ALA A 49 12.82 -2.08 5.17
N VAL A 50 11.98 -3.12 5.20
CA VAL A 50 12.28 -4.41 4.56
C VAL A 50 12.36 -4.23 3.04
N ILE A 51 11.42 -3.51 2.43
CA ILE A 51 11.42 -3.26 0.98
C ILE A 51 12.67 -2.48 0.57
N SER A 52 13.04 -1.42 1.30
CA SER A 52 14.26 -0.63 1.06
C SER A 52 15.55 -1.44 1.12
N LYS A 53 15.57 -2.56 1.88
CA LYS A 53 16.75 -3.44 1.93
C LYS A 53 16.94 -4.26 0.66
N HIS A 54 15.87 -4.47 -0.11
CA HIS A 54 15.87 -5.34 -1.29
C HIS A 54 15.66 -4.58 -2.60
N LEU A 55 15.11 -3.37 -2.55
CA LEU A 55 14.76 -2.55 -3.70
C LEU A 55 15.18 -1.09 -3.46
N ASP A 56 15.72 -0.46 -4.50
CA ASP A 56 15.99 0.98 -4.47
C ASP A 56 14.68 1.76 -4.60
N ILE A 57 14.32 2.48 -3.55
CA ILE A 57 13.14 3.36 -3.53
C ILE A 57 13.51 4.71 -4.16
N ASP A 58 12.66 5.20 -5.07
CA ASP A 58 12.83 6.49 -5.74
C ASP A 58 11.75 7.49 -5.32
N GLY A 59 11.93 8.10 -4.16
CA GLY A 59 11.01 9.09 -3.61
C GLY A 59 10.27 8.61 -2.38
N THR A 60 9.11 9.22 -2.12
CA THR A 60 8.37 9.01 -0.87
C THR A 60 7.30 7.92 -1.05
N PRO A 61 7.30 6.88 -0.20
CA PRO A 61 6.20 5.92 -0.12
C PRO A 61 4.88 6.61 0.24
N GLU A 62 3.83 6.36 -0.54
CA GLU A 62 2.49 6.83 -0.27
C GLU A 62 1.70 5.77 0.48
N VAL A 63 1.02 6.16 1.56
CA VAL A 63 0.29 5.23 2.41
C VAL A 63 -1.13 5.72 2.60
N ARG A 64 -2.10 4.86 2.30
CA ARG A 64 -3.53 5.13 2.40
C ARG A 64 -4.18 4.11 3.31
N LEU A 65 -4.85 4.58 4.35
CA LEU A 65 -5.72 3.74 5.18
C LEU A 65 -7.13 3.78 4.59
N ILE A 66 -7.65 2.63 4.20
CA ILE A 66 -8.98 2.48 3.61
C ILE A 66 -9.83 1.67 4.58
N THR A 67 -10.84 2.30 5.15
CA THR A 67 -11.79 1.63 6.05
C THR A 67 -13.14 1.55 5.36
N GLU A 68 -13.68 0.34 5.21
CA GLU A 68 -15.00 0.09 4.62
C GLU A 68 -15.81 -0.85 5.53
N GLY A 69 -16.72 -0.26 6.31
CA GLY A 69 -17.53 -0.97 7.29
C GLY A 69 -16.66 -1.64 8.34
N ARG A 70 -16.62 -2.98 8.30
CA ARG A 70 -15.84 -3.83 9.20
C ARG A 70 -14.44 -4.18 8.69
N ASN A 71 -14.08 -3.76 7.48
CA ASN A 71 -12.80 -4.09 6.87
C ASN A 71 -11.89 -2.86 6.88
N THR A 72 -10.63 -3.06 7.23
CA THR A 72 -9.59 -2.04 7.12
C THR A 72 -8.47 -2.55 6.22
N ALA A 73 -7.98 -1.69 5.34
CA ALA A 73 -6.84 -1.94 4.48
C ALA A 73 -5.80 -0.84 4.61
N LEU A 74 -4.54 -1.23 4.66
CA LEU A 74 -3.38 -0.35 4.48
C LEU A 74 -2.87 -0.55 3.05
N ASP A 75 -3.10 0.45 2.19
CA ASP A 75 -2.62 0.49 0.81
C ASP A 75 -1.35 1.34 0.75
N ILE A 76 -0.20 0.68 0.56
CA ILE A 76 1.12 1.28 0.48
C ILE A 76 1.56 1.23 -0.98
N SER A 77 1.92 2.39 -1.55
CA SER A 77 2.47 2.53 -2.89
C SER A 77 3.88 3.09 -2.80
N ILE A 78 4.87 2.29 -3.20
CA ILE A 78 6.28 2.63 -3.09
C ILE A 78 6.84 2.83 -4.50
N PRO A 79 7.30 4.04 -4.86
CA PRO A 79 8.03 4.22 -6.11
C PRO A 79 9.38 3.52 -5.99
N ILE A 80 9.69 2.64 -6.94
CA ILE A 80 10.97 1.93 -7.01
C ILE A 80 11.71 2.36 -8.28
N LYS A 81 13.04 2.40 -8.22
CA LYS A 81 13.85 2.67 -9.40
C LYS A 81 13.64 1.56 -10.41
N GLY A 82 13.20 1.93 -11.61
CA GLY A 82 13.26 1.03 -12.76
C GLY A 82 14.72 0.71 -13.05
N ARG A 83 15.05 -0.58 -13.17
CA ARG A 83 16.32 -1.00 -13.76
C ARG A 83 16.31 -0.79 -15.26
#